data_AF-A0A3D2T1C2-F1
#
_entry.id   AF-A0A3D2T1C2-F1
#
_cell.length_a   1.000
_cell.length_b   1.000
_cell.length_c   1.000
_cell.angle_alpha   90.00
_cell.angle_beta   90.00
_cell.angle_gamma   90.00
#
_symmetry.space_group_name_H-M   'P 1'
#
loop_
_entity.id
_entity.type
_entity.pdbx_description
1 polymer ?
#
loop_
_entity_poly.entity_id
_entity_poly.type
_entity_poly.pdbx_seq_one_letter_code
_entity_poly.pdbx_strand_id
1 'polypeptide(L)'
;MLIQTGEEQEGFQVFEQLLQEPTLSGEDLYAIGVGFYQGSAYRRAANAFRMAGEKNRYDRDSIELWARSLQLDSAYADVPEAADHWIELDPSSVTAHLVLAQAVNAIEDTERTGEVVREMEALEVDVSNLSLTKYGDGGARITGQVTNRLLDAGTQVTLTFTFYSAEASPVGTLEQTLAVGDENMAEVFAGEFDSPQVVGGYSYEVRVN
;
A
#
# COMPACT_ATOMS: atom_id res chain seq x y z
N MET A 1 -18.47 18.72 -8.80
CA MET A 1 -19.12 17.91 -9.85
C MET A 1 -18.25 18.05 -11.09
N LEU A 2 -17.29 17.14 -11.29
CA LEU A 2 -16.51 17.09 -12.53
C LEU A 2 -17.41 16.51 -13.61
N ILE A 3 -17.62 17.27 -14.68
CA ILE A 3 -18.31 16.77 -15.88
C ILE A 3 -17.34 15.80 -16.54
N GLN A 4 -17.59 14.50 -16.41
CA GLN A 4 -16.87 13.49 -17.18
C GLN A 4 -17.10 13.76 -18.66
N THR A 5 -16.02 13.89 -19.43
CA THR A 5 -16.11 14.14 -20.87
C THR A 5 -16.45 12.84 -21.61
N GLY A 6 -16.96 12.94 -22.84
CA GLY A 6 -17.29 11.74 -23.64
C GLY A 6 -16.07 10.83 -23.89
N GLU A 7 -14.88 11.41 -24.05
CA GLU A 7 -13.62 10.69 -24.25
C GLU A 7 -13.20 9.88 -23.02
N GLU A 8 -13.48 10.39 -21.81
CA GLU A 8 -13.21 9.69 -20.54
C GLU A 8 -14.12 8.47 -20.38
N GLN A 9 -15.39 8.56 -20.79
CA GLN A 9 -16.30 7.43 -20.78
C GLN A 9 -15.93 6.36 -21.81
N GLU A 10 -15.48 6.76 -23.00
CA GLU A 10 -14.98 5.84 -24.02
C GLU A 10 -13.71 5.11 -23.55
N GLY A 11 -12.77 5.81 -22.92
CA GLY A 11 -11.56 5.22 -22.34
C GLY A 11 -11.87 4.16 -21.27
N PHE A 12 -12.87 4.42 -20.41
CA PHE A 12 -13.31 3.44 -19.41
C PHE A 12 -13.92 2.18 -20.02
N GLN A 13 -14.63 2.27 -21.15
CA GLN A 13 -15.16 1.08 -21.82
C GLN A 13 -14.04 0.16 -22.32
N VAL A 14 -12.93 0.74 -22.81
CA VAL A 14 -11.76 -0.05 -23.22
C VAL A 14 -11.17 -0.80 -22.04
N PHE A 15 -11.01 -0.15 -20.89
CA PHE A 15 -10.53 -0.81 -19.68
C PHE A 15 -11.49 -1.90 -19.18
N GLU A 16 -12.80 -1.66 -19.21
CA GLU A 16 -13.81 -2.67 -18.83
C GLU A 16 -13.77 -3.90 -19.75
N GLN A 17 -13.48 -3.73 -21.05
CA GLN A 17 -13.28 -4.83 -21.98
C GLN A 17 -11.99 -5.59 -21.67
N LEU A 18 -10.88 -4.87 -21.43
CA LEU A 18 -9.60 -5.50 -21.07
C LEU A 18 -9.70 -6.34 -19.80
N LEU A 19 -10.46 -5.89 -18.80
CA LEU A 19 -10.67 -6.67 -17.56
C LEU A 19 -11.35 -8.03 -17.77
N GLN A 20 -11.94 -8.29 -18.94
CA GLN A 20 -12.50 -9.60 -19.30
C GLN A 20 -11.42 -10.58 -19.82
N GLU A 21 -10.22 -10.09 -20.12
CA GLU A 21 -9.10 -10.91 -20.59
C GLU A 21 -8.46 -11.69 -19.42
N PRO A 22 -8.50 -13.04 -19.42
CA PRO A 22 -8.04 -13.83 -18.29
C PRO A 22 -6.51 -13.82 -18.13
N THR A 23 -5.78 -13.37 -19.15
CA THR A 23 -4.31 -13.40 -19.22
C THR A 23 -3.65 -12.11 -18.72
N LEU A 24 -4.41 -11.12 -18.25
CA LEU A 24 -3.82 -9.89 -17.71
C LEU A 24 -2.89 -10.21 -16.54
N SER A 25 -1.71 -9.59 -16.59
CA SER A 25 -0.75 -9.62 -15.49
C SER A 25 -1.20 -8.70 -14.35
N GLY A 26 -0.56 -8.82 -13.18
CA GLY A 26 -0.80 -7.87 -12.08
C GLY A 26 -0.46 -6.42 -12.46
N GLU A 27 0.59 -6.23 -13.28
CA GLU A 27 1.00 -4.91 -13.77
C GLU A 27 -0.04 -4.30 -14.73
N ASP A 28 -0.62 -5.12 -15.62
CA ASP A 28 -1.71 -4.65 -16.50
C ASP A 28 -2.95 -4.23 -15.69
N LEU A 29 -3.31 -5.03 -14.68
CA LEU A 29 -4.44 -4.76 -13.79
C LEU A 29 -4.21 -3.48 -12.97
N TYR A 30 -2.98 -3.29 -12.46
CA TYR A 30 -2.59 -2.07 -11.76
C TYR A 30 -2.69 -0.85 -12.68
N ALA A 31 -2.17 -0.92 -13.90
CA ALA A 31 -2.23 0.17 -14.87
C ALA A 31 -3.68 0.55 -15.23
N ILE A 32 -4.55 -0.45 -15.40
CA ILE A 32 -6.00 -0.23 -15.59
C ILE A 32 -6.61 0.47 -14.36
N GLY A 33 -6.26 0.02 -13.15
CA GLY A 33 -6.69 0.65 -11.90
C GLY A 33 -6.29 2.12 -11.81
N VAL A 34 -5.04 2.45 -12.17
CA VAL A 34 -4.54 3.84 -12.24
C VAL A 34 -5.36 4.67 -13.22
N GLY A 35 -5.70 4.12 -14.39
CA GLY A 35 -6.56 4.78 -15.37
C GLY A 35 -7.94 5.14 -14.81
N PHE A 36 -8.61 4.20 -14.13
CA PHE A 36 -9.88 4.48 -13.46
C PHE A 36 -9.73 5.48 -12.30
N TYR A 37 -8.66 5.39 -11.52
CA TYR A 37 -8.41 6.25 -10.38
C TYR A 37 -8.23 7.71 -10.81
N GLN A 38 -7.45 7.95 -11.87
CA GLN A 38 -7.20 9.30 -12.40
C GLN A 38 -8.48 9.97 -12.92
N GLY A 39 -9.41 9.20 -13.49
CA GLY A 39 -10.74 9.68 -13.88
C GLY A 39 -11.80 9.58 -12.77
N SER A 40 -11.37 9.44 -11.51
CA SER A 40 -12.24 9.40 -10.33
C SER A 40 -13.32 8.30 -10.34
N ALA A 41 -13.15 7.25 -11.14
CA ALA A 41 -14.02 6.09 -11.18
C ALA A 41 -13.61 5.09 -10.08
N TYR A 42 -13.65 5.54 -8.82
CA TYR A 42 -13.01 4.86 -7.70
C TYR A 42 -13.53 3.44 -7.44
N ARG A 43 -14.84 3.16 -7.61
CA ARG A 43 -15.34 1.78 -7.56
C ARG A 43 -14.70 0.85 -8.59
N ARG A 44 -14.49 1.32 -9.82
CA ARG A 44 -13.84 0.55 -10.89
C ARG A 44 -12.36 0.38 -10.63
N ALA A 45 -11.71 1.45 -10.15
CA ALA A 45 -10.30 1.42 -9.73
C ALA A 45 -10.07 0.38 -8.63
N ALA A 46 -10.90 0.41 -7.57
CA ALA A 46 -10.87 -0.56 -6.48
C ALA A 46 -10.93 -2.00 -6.97
N ASN A 47 -11.81 -2.30 -7.94
CA ASN A 47 -11.91 -3.65 -8.51
C ASN A 47 -10.64 -4.07 -9.25
N ALA A 48 -10.06 -3.19 -10.08
CA ALA A 48 -8.84 -3.49 -10.81
C ALA A 48 -7.62 -3.67 -9.86
N PHE A 49 -7.50 -2.82 -8.85
CA PHE A 49 -6.45 -2.94 -7.83
C PHE A 49 -6.61 -4.19 -6.96
N ARG A 50 -7.84 -4.57 -6.58
CA ARG A 50 -8.11 -5.86 -5.92
C ARG A 50 -7.60 -7.02 -6.77
N MET A 51 -7.97 -7.05 -8.06
CA MET A 51 -7.51 -8.11 -8.97
C MET A 51 -5.98 -8.14 -9.09
N ALA A 52 -5.31 -6.98 -9.10
CA ALA A 52 -3.85 -6.91 -9.11
C ALA A 52 -3.23 -7.48 -7.83
N GLY A 53 -3.75 -7.10 -6.65
CA GLY A 53 -3.34 -7.66 -5.36
C GLY A 53 -3.63 -9.17 -5.21
N GLU A 54 -4.67 -9.68 -5.87
CA GLU A 54 -4.94 -11.13 -5.94
C GLU A 54 -3.92 -11.89 -6.80
N LYS A 55 -3.31 -11.23 -7.81
CA LYS A 55 -2.21 -11.83 -8.58
C LYS A 55 -0.95 -11.96 -7.76
N ASN A 56 -0.68 -10.98 -6.89
CA ASN A 56 0.44 -11.03 -5.96
C ASN A 56 0.06 -10.38 -4.63
N ARG A 57 -0.11 -11.21 -3.59
CA ARG A 57 -0.49 -10.75 -2.25
C ARG A 57 0.54 -9.81 -1.58
N TYR A 58 1.74 -9.69 -2.12
CA TYR A 58 2.78 -8.78 -1.62
C TYR A 58 2.91 -7.50 -2.46
N ASP A 59 2.03 -7.30 -3.45
CA ASP A 59 1.94 -6.04 -4.19
C ASP A 59 1.24 -4.96 -3.34
N ARG A 60 2.00 -4.42 -2.39
CA ARG A 60 1.54 -3.43 -1.42
C ARG A 60 0.89 -2.22 -2.07
N ASP A 61 1.40 -1.74 -3.20
CA ASP A 61 0.86 -0.54 -3.87
C ASP A 61 -0.52 -0.80 -4.47
N SER A 62 -0.76 -1.99 -5.04
CA SER A 62 -2.09 -2.43 -5.46
C SER A 62 -3.05 -2.48 -4.26
N ILE A 63 -2.60 -3.02 -3.12
CA ILE A 63 -3.44 -3.19 -1.93
C ILE A 63 -3.77 -1.84 -1.26
N GLU A 64 -2.80 -0.92 -1.17
CA GLU A 64 -3.05 0.45 -0.71
C GLU A 64 -4.09 1.14 -1.61
N LEU A 65 -3.90 1.10 -2.93
CA LEU A 65 -4.80 1.77 -3.86
C LEU A 65 -6.18 1.12 -3.92
N TRP A 66 -6.30 -0.18 -3.65
CA TRP A 66 -7.58 -0.84 -3.44
C TRP A 66 -8.32 -0.22 -2.24
N ALA A 67 -7.71 -0.18 -1.07
CA ALA A 67 -8.31 0.36 0.15
C ALA A 67 -8.67 1.85 0.00
N ARG A 68 -7.76 2.66 -0.54
CA ARG A 68 -8.00 4.09 -0.78
C ARG A 68 -9.10 4.36 -1.81
N SER A 69 -9.16 3.56 -2.87
CA SER A 69 -10.24 3.70 -3.86
C SER A 69 -11.60 3.39 -3.25
N LEU A 70 -11.68 2.35 -2.41
CA LEU A 70 -12.91 2.05 -1.66
C LEU A 70 -13.30 3.19 -0.70
N GLN A 71 -12.33 3.74 0.03
CA GLN A 71 -12.56 4.90 0.90
C GLN A 71 -13.09 6.12 0.12
N LEU A 72 -12.46 6.46 -1.01
CA LEU A 72 -12.87 7.59 -1.86
C LEU A 72 -14.26 7.38 -2.47
N ASP A 73 -14.62 6.14 -2.78
CA ASP A 73 -15.97 5.76 -3.22
C ASP A 73 -17.00 5.71 -2.07
N SER A 74 -16.56 5.90 -0.82
CA SER A 74 -17.37 5.70 0.40
C SER A 74 -17.94 4.28 0.52
N ALA A 75 -17.22 3.29 -0.03
CA ALA A 75 -17.52 1.88 0.00
C ALA A 75 -17.16 1.22 1.35
N TYR A 76 -17.53 1.84 2.47
CA TYR A 76 -16.94 1.52 3.78
C TYR A 76 -17.10 0.06 4.23
N ALA A 77 -18.14 -0.65 3.77
CA ALA A 77 -18.33 -2.06 4.06
C ALA A 77 -17.24 -2.97 3.44
N ASP A 78 -16.64 -2.54 2.33
CA ASP A 78 -15.63 -3.31 1.60
C ASP A 78 -14.19 -2.94 2.00
N VAL A 79 -14.00 -1.80 2.70
CA VAL A 79 -12.67 -1.29 3.08
C VAL A 79 -11.92 -2.22 4.05
N PRO A 80 -12.53 -2.85 5.07
CA PRO A 80 -11.80 -3.60 6.08
C PRO A 80 -10.88 -4.69 5.51
N GLU A 81 -11.35 -5.47 4.54
CA GLU A 81 -10.55 -6.51 3.89
C GLU A 81 -9.27 -5.94 3.26
N ALA A 82 -9.40 -4.87 2.50
CA ALA A 82 -8.27 -4.23 1.82
C ALA A 82 -7.32 -3.55 2.81
N ALA A 83 -7.87 -2.87 3.82
CA ALA A 83 -7.09 -2.11 4.78
C ALA A 83 -6.36 -3.01 5.80
N ASP A 84 -6.98 -4.10 6.26
CA ASP A 84 -6.30 -5.10 7.10
C ASP A 84 -5.12 -5.71 6.33
N HIS A 85 -5.29 -6.06 5.06
CA HIS A 85 -4.18 -6.57 4.23
C HIS A 85 -3.10 -5.53 3.98
N TRP A 86 -3.46 -4.25 3.82
CA TRP A 86 -2.48 -3.17 3.76
C TRP A 86 -1.68 -3.09 5.07
N ILE A 87 -2.33 -3.12 6.24
CA ILE A 87 -1.68 -3.11 7.55
C ILE A 87 -0.74 -4.32 7.73
N GLU A 88 -1.10 -5.50 7.22
CA GLU A 88 -0.19 -6.66 7.24
C GLU A 88 1.14 -6.40 6.50
N LEU A 89 1.10 -5.66 5.39
CA LEU A 89 2.29 -5.34 4.58
C LEU A 89 3.01 -4.07 5.03
N ASP A 90 2.27 -3.19 5.71
CA ASP A 90 2.67 -1.84 6.11
C ASP A 90 2.24 -1.56 7.56
N PRO A 91 2.77 -2.34 8.54
CA PRO A 91 2.25 -2.38 9.91
C PRO A 91 2.46 -1.08 10.68
N SER A 92 3.32 -0.19 10.21
CA SER A 92 3.55 1.13 10.82
C SER A 92 2.98 2.27 10.00
N SER A 93 2.06 2.01 9.08
CA SER A 93 1.33 3.07 8.37
C SER A 93 0.19 3.60 9.22
N VAL A 94 0.33 4.83 9.70
CA VAL A 94 -0.78 5.54 10.35
C VAL A 94 -1.93 5.73 9.37
N THR A 95 -1.63 5.89 8.08
CA THR A 95 -2.67 6.11 7.06
C THR A 95 -3.52 4.86 6.85
N ALA A 96 -2.92 3.67 6.80
CA ALA A 96 -3.66 2.42 6.65
C ALA A 96 -4.64 2.21 7.82
N HIS A 97 -4.17 2.45 9.06
CA HIS A 97 -5.00 2.38 10.25
C HIS A 97 -6.11 3.44 10.25
N LEU A 98 -5.82 4.68 9.83
CA LEU A 98 -6.84 5.73 9.73
C LEU A 98 -7.94 5.38 8.72
N VAL A 99 -7.57 4.82 7.56
CA VAL A 99 -8.51 4.35 6.54
C VAL A 99 -9.42 3.26 7.12
N LEU A 100 -8.84 2.28 7.82
CA LEU A 100 -9.59 1.23 8.48
C LEU A 100 -10.54 1.81 9.56
N ALA A 101 -10.02 2.63 10.48
CA ALA A 101 -10.77 3.25 11.57
C ALA A 101 -11.98 4.04 11.06
N GLN A 102 -11.80 4.82 9.98
CA GLN A 102 -12.89 5.55 9.36
C GLN A 102 -13.98 4.63 8.82
N ALA A 103 -13.59 3.54 8.14
CA ALA A 103 -14.53 2.60 7.57
C ALA A 103 -15.31 1.83 8.64
N VAL A 104 -14.62 1.28 9.64
CA VAL A 104 -15.28 0.51 10.72
C VAL A 104 -16.20 1.40 11.56
N ASN A 105 -15.83 2.68 11.77
CA ASN A 105 -16.70 3.65 12.40
C ASN A 105 -17.93 3.97 11.53
N ALA A 106 -17.77 4.10 10.21
CA ALA A 106 -18.87 4.39 9.30
C ALA A 106 -19.91 3.26 9.20
N ILE A 107 -19.49 2.01 9.41
CA ILE A 107 -20.39 0.84 9.50
C ILE A 107 -20.85 0.53 10.94
N GLU A 108 -20.58 1.45 11.87
CA GLU A 108 -20.99 1.38 13.29
C GLU A 108 -20.37 0.21 14.08
N ASP A 109 -19.26 -0.36 13.60
CA ASP A 109 -18.46 -1.35 14.34
C ASP A 109 -17.58 -0.65 15.39
N THR A 110 -18.21 -0.31 16.51
CA THR A 110 -17.59 0.46 17.59
C THR A 110 -16.46 -0.30 18.28
N GLU A 111 -16.57 -1.63 18.37
CA GLU A 111 -15.54 -2.48 18.99
C GLU A 111 -14.26 -2.42 18.15
N ARG A 112 -14.36 -2.73 16.86
CA ARG A 112 -13.21 -2.68 15.94
C ARG A 112 -12.66 -1.27 15.80
N THR A 113 -13.51 -0.25 15.78
CA THR A 113 -13.06 1.16 15.79
C THR A 113 -12.13 1.43 16.98
N GLY A 114 -12.52 1.00 18.18
CA GLY A 114 -11.72 1.20 19.38
C GLY A 114 -10.39 0.44 19.35
N GLU A 115 -10.36 -0.77 18.78
CA GLU A 115 -9.14 -1.56 18.60
C GLU A 115 -8.14 -0.86 17.68
N VAL A 116 -8.59 -0.51 16.47
CA VAL A 116 -7.74 0.09 15.43
C VAL A 116 -7.18 1.44 15.89
N VAL A 117 -7.98 2.26 16.59
CA VAL A 117 -7.49 3.52 17.15
C VAL A 117 -6.39 3.30 18.19
N ARG A 118 -6.54 2.32 19.09
CA ARG A 118 -5.49 2.00 20.07
C ARG A 118 -4.22 1.50 19.42
N GLU A 119 -4.33 0.64 18.41
CA GLU A 119 -3.20 0.13 17.63
C GLU A 119 -2.46 1.29 16.94
N MET A 120 -3.21 2.18 16.28
CA MET A 120 -2.66 3.37 15.63
C MET A 120 -1.98 4.34 16.61
N GLU A 121 -2.57 4.56 17.79
CA GLU A 121 -2.00 5.42 18.83
C GLU A 121 -0.72 4.82 19.45
N ALA A 122 -0.59 3.49 19.45
CA ALA A 122 0.59 2.79 19.95
C ALA A 122 1.77 2.76 18.96
N LEU A 123 1.57 3.20 17.71
CA LEU A 123 2.65 3.26 16.71
C LEU A 123 3.74 4.25 17.15
N GLU A 124 4.93 3.73 17.45
CA GLU A 124 6.10 4.52 17.87
C GLU A 124 6.68 5.36 16.72
N VAL A 125 6.48 4.91 15.48
CA VAL A 125 6.85 5.60 14.24
C VAL A 125 5.75 5.43 13.18
N ASP A 126 5.67 6.39 12.26
CA ASP A 126 4.91 6.26 11.01
C ASP A 126 5.88 5.97 9.86
N VAL A 127 5.67 4.87 9.14
CA VAL A 127 6.37 4.60 7.88
C VAL A 127 5.44 5.03 6.75
N SER A 128 5.92 5.95 5.92
CA SER A 128 5.13 6.52 4.84
C SER A 128 5.96 6.80 3.60
N ASN A 129 5.28 7.22 2.52
CA ASN A 129 5.87 7.49 1.21
C ASN A 129 6.71 6.32 0.67
N LEU A 130 6.31 5.09 1.00
CA LEU A 130 6.94 3.89 0.49
C LEU A 130 6.77 3.82 -1.03
N SER A 131 7.84 3.46 -1.72
CA SER A 131 7.81 3.24 -3.17
C SER A 131 8.85 2.19 -3.57
N LEU A 132 8.39 1.20 -4.34
CA LEU A 132 9.24 0.15 -4.90
C LEU A 132 9.48 0.40 -6.39
N THR A 133 10.73 0.61 -6.78
CA THR A 133 11.16 0.60 -8.17
C THR A 133 11.80 -0.75 -8.49
N LYS A 134 11.11 -1.58 -9.28
CA LYS A 134 11.57 -2.92 -9.69
C LYS A 134 12.56 -2.78 -10.85
N TYR A 135 13.64 -3.58 -10.83
CA TYR A 135 14.57 -3.65 -11.95
C TYR A 135 14.25 -4.84 -12.85
N GLY A 136 14.27 -4.63 -14.16
CA GLY A 136 13.86 -5.63 -15.15
C GLY A 136 14.80 -6.84 -15.26
N ASP A 137 16.04 -6.71 -14.79
CA ASP A 137 17.05 -7.75 -14.73
C ASP A 137 17.23 -8.37 -13.33
N GLY A 138 16.45 -7.90 -12.35
CA GLY A 138 16.43 -8.43 -10.98
C GLY A 138 16.80 -7.39 -9.92
N GLY A 139 16.31 -7.61 -8.70
CA GLY A 139 16.45 -6.65 -7.61
C GLY A 139 15.46 -5.49 -7.69
N ALA A 140 15.60 -4.54 -6.76
CA ALA A 140 14.76 -3.36 -6.68
C ALA A 140 15.38 -2.26 -5.81
N ARG A 141 14.88 -1.03 -5.98
CA ARG A 141 15.07 0.08 -5.04
C ARG A 141 13.81 0.28 -4.22
N ILE A 142 13.96 0.38 -2.90
CA ILE A 142 12.89 0.75 -1.98
C ILE A 142 13.23 2.11 -1.36
N THR A 143 12.27 3.03 -1.39
CA THR A 143 12.40 4.34 -0.73
C THR A 143 11.22 4.58 0.19
N GLY A 144 11.42 5.41 1.20
CA GLY A 144 10.34 5.85 2.09
C GLY A 144 10.86 6.83 3.13
N GLN A 145 10.03 7.08 4.13
CA GLN A 145 10.42 7.86 5.30
C GLN A 145 9.89 7.23 6.58
N VAL A 146 10.58 7.50 7.68
CA VAL A 146 10.14 7.17 9.04
C VAL A 146 9.93 8.48 9.79
N THR A 147 8.70 8.72 10.23
CA THR A 147 8.36 9.87 11.07
C THR A 147 8.32 9.43 12.53
N ASN A 148 9.08 10.11 13.39
CA ASN A 148 9.04 9.84 14.83
C ASN A 148 7.67 10.22 15.41
N ARG A 149 7.07 9.35 16.22
CA ARG A 149 5.82 9.65 16.93
C ARG A 149 6.01 9.65 18.45
N LEU A 150 6.73 8.68 18.99
CA LEU A 150 6.78 8.45 20.45
C LEU A 150 8.20 8.25 21.02
N LEU A 151 9.23 8.19 20.17
CA LEU A 151 10.59 7.83 20.58
C LEU A 151 11.43 9.06 20.95
N ASP A 152 12.44 8.87 21.78
CA ASP A 152 13.47 9.89 22.02
C ASP A 152 14.30 10.11 20.73
N ALA A 153 14.61 11.38 20.44
CA ALA A 153 15.46 11.73 19.30
C ALA A 153 16.82 11.02 19.36
N GLY A 154 17.28 10.47 18.24
CA GLY A 154 18.49 9.66 18.12
C GLY A 154 18.29 8.16 18.34
N THR A 155 17.09 7.72 18.77
CA THR A 155 16.76 6.29 18.87
C THR A 155 16.87 5.62 17.49
N GLN A 156 17.45 4.41 17.43
CA GLN A 156 17.67 3.71 16.18
C GLN A 156 16.48 2.83 15.82
N VAL A 157 15.92 3.02 14.63
CA VAL A 157 14.85 2.20 14.08
C VAL A 157 15.39 1.40 12.89
N THR A 158 15.16 0.09 12.90
CA THR A 158 15.50 -0.81 11.80
C THR A 158 14.22 -1.28 11.12
N LEU A 159 14.13 -1.06 9.80
CA LEU A 159 13.14 -1.67 8.92
C LEU A 159 13.78 -2.88 8.23
N THR A 160 13.19 -4.05 8.39
CA THR A 160 13.62 -5.28 7.68
C THR A 160 12.63 -5.58 6.58
N PHE A 161 12.98 -5.26 5.34
CA PHE A 161 12.18 -5.58 4.17
C PHE A 161 12.39 -7.03 3.76
N THR A 162 11.31 -7.75 3.46
CA THR A 162 11.33 -9.03 2.76
C THR A 162 10.74 -8.83 1.38
N PHE A 163 11.51 -9.19 0.34
CA PHE A 163 11.07 -9.11 -1.06
C PHE A 163 10.56 -10.46 -1.54
N TYR A 164 9.54 -10.43 -2.39
CA TYR A 164 8.88 -11.62 -2.93
C TYR A 164 8.83 -11.55 -4.45
N SER A 165 8.81 -12.70 -5.12
CA SER A 165 8.61 -12.81 -6.57
C SER A 165 7.16 -12.49 -6.96
N ALA A 166 6.85 -12.53 -8.27
CA ALA A 166 5.48 -12.39 -8.76
C ALA A 166 4.56 -13.52 -8.27
N GLU A 167 5.11 -14.71 -8.01
CA GLU A 167 4.44 -15.89 -7.47
C GLU A 167 4.44 -15.93 -5.93
N ALA A 168 4.70 -14.78 -5.29
CA ALA A 168 4.70 -14.63 -3.83
C ALA A 168 5.72 -15.52 -3.09
N SER A 169 6.81 -15.91 -3.75
CA SER A 169 7.91 -16.66 -3.12
C SER A 169 9.00 -15.72 -2.58
N PRO A 170 9.55 -15.93 -1.37
CA PRO A 170 10.61 -15.07 -0.83
C PRO A 170 11.86 -15.06 -1.74
N VAL A 171 12.37 -13.86 -2.02
CA VAL A 171 13.57 -13.62 -2.85
C VAL A 171 14.77 -13.25 -1.98
N GLY A 172 14.56 -12.46 -0.93
CA GLY A 172 15.61 -12.05 0.00
C GLY A 172 15.16 -10.89 0.89
N THR A 173 16.09 -10.37 1.68
CA THR A 173 15.81 -9.30 2.65
C THR A 173 16.79 -8.14 2.51
N LEU A 174 16.35 -6.95 2.96
CA LEU A 174 17.18 -5.76 3.09
C LEU A 174 16.85 -5.04 4.39
N GLU A 175 17.87 -4.75 5.20
CA GLU A 175 17.72 -3.92 6.40
C GLU A 175 18.02 -2.45 6.07
N GLN A 176 17.21 -1.55 6.62
CA GLN A 176 17.45 -0.11 6.63
C GLN A 176 17.41 0.37 8.08
N THR A 177 18.52 0.90 8.58
CA THR A 177 18.60 1.44 9.94
C THR A 177 18.84 2.94 9.89
N LEU A 178 18.07 3.69 10.67
CA LEU A 178 18.15 5.13 10.77
C LEU A 178 17.83 5.61 12.19
N ALA A 179 18.48 6.70 12.58
CA ALA A 179 18.19 7.37 13.84
C ALA A 179 17.05 8.34 13.61
N VAL A 180 16.01 8.27 14.43
CA VAL A 180 14.85 9.17 14.32
C VAL A 180 15.20 10.57 14.84
N GLY A 181 14.61 11.61 14.24
CA GLY A 181 14.71 12.99 14.72
C GLY A 181 13.81 13.28 15.93
N ASP A 182 13.55 14.56 16.20
CA ASP A 182 12.54 14.98 17.18
C ASP A 182 11.13 14.47 16.81
N GLU A 183 10.18 14.55 17.73
CA GLU A 183 8.79 14.16 17.49
C GLU A 183 8.24 14.86 16.23
N ASN A 184 7.56 14.10 15.37
CA ASN A 184 7.01 14.52 14.07
C ASN A 184 8.06 14.90 13.01
N MET A 185 9.36 14.68 13.26
CA MET A 185 10.39 14.77 12.23
C MET A 185 10.45 13.50 11.39
N ALA A 186 10.49 13.69 10.06
CA ALA A 186 10.60 12.63 9.08
C ALA A 186 12.04 12.46 8.60
N GLU A 187 12.52 11.22 8.64
CA GLU A 187 13.83 10.83 8.15
C GLU A 187 13.66 9.92 6.93
N VAL A 188 14.31 10.27 5.83
CA VAL A 188 14.19 9.54 4.55
C VAL A 188 15.19 8.40 4.48
N PHE A 189 14.79 7.28 3.87
CA PHE A 189 15.69 6.18 3.55
C PHE A 189 15.56 5.77 2.08
N ALA A 190 16.64 5.17 1.58
CA ALA A 190 16.68 4.58 0.26
C ALA A 190 17.60 3.36 0.27
N GLY A 191 17.00 2.19 0.06
CA GLY A 191 17.67 0.90 0.03
C GLY A 191 17.75 0.33 -1.38
N GLU A 192 18.88 -0.29 -1.70
CA GLU A 192 19.08 -1.07 -2.93
C GLU A 192 19.13 -2.55 -2.56
N PHE A 193 18.27 -3.35 -3.16
CA PHE A 193 18.25 -4.80 -3.04
C PHE A 193 18.77 -5.42 -4.32
N ASP A 194 19.98 -5.98 -4.26
CA ASP A 194 20.61 -6.68 -5.38
C ASP A 194 20.19 -8.16 -5.37
N SER A 195 19.63 -8.62 -6.49
CA SER A 195 19.18 -10.00 -6.67
C SER A 195 19.13 -10.34 -8.16
N PRO A 196 19.47 -11.57 -8.57
CA PRO A 196 19.25 -12.02 -9.94
C PRO A 196 17.77 -12.32 -10.24
N GLN A 197 16.87 -12.22 -9.26
CA GLN A 197 15.44 -12.47 -9.41
C GLN A 197 14.66 -11.17 -9.41
N VAL A 198 13.63 -11.09 -10.27
CA VAL A 198 12.71 -9.95 -10.33
C VAL A 198 11.84 -9.92 -9.07
N VAL A 199 11.70 -8.74 -8.48
CA VAL A 199 10.83 -8.49 -7.33
C VAL A 199 9.40 -8.26 -7.80
N GLY A 200 8.46 -9.02 -7.28
CA GLY A 200 7.03 -8.83 -7.45
C GLY A 200 6.40 -7.92 -6.40
N GLY A 201 6.89 -7.96 -5.15
CA GLY A 201 6.31 -7.23 -4.02
C GLY A 201 7.19 -7.29 -2.76
N TYR A 202 6.71 -6.72 -1.65
CA TYR A 202 7.42 -6.69 -0.38
C TYR A 202 6.49 -6.66 0.84
N SER A 203 7.04 -7.02 1.99
CA SER A 203 6.55 -6.68 3.33
C SER A 203 7.71 -6.14 4.17
N TYR A 204 7.44 -5.59 5.34
CA TYR A 204 8.50 -5.24 6.28
C TYR A 204 8.09 -5.37 7.74
N GLU A 205 9.09 -5.45 8.61
CA GLU A 205 8.95 -5.39 10.06
C GLU A 205 9.75 -4.22 10.62
N VAL A 206 9.30 -3.65 11.74
CA VAL A 206 9.98 -2.56 12.46
C VAL A 206 10.57 -3.07 13.76
N ARG A 207 11.82 -2.71 14.04
CA ARG A 207 12.47 -2.92 15.34
C ARG A 207 13.07 -1.62 15.85
N VAL A 208 12.71 -1.24 17.07
CA VAL A 208 13.37 -0.17 17.83
C VAL A 208 14.57 -0.77 18.56
N ASN A 209 15.75 -0.14 18.46
CA ASN A 209 17.02 -0.62 19.03
C ASN A 209 17.56 0.30 20.14
#